data_AF-A0A2N2T8H8-F1
#
_entry.id   AF-A0A2N2T8H8-F1
#
_cell.length_a   1.000
_cell.length_b   1.000
_cell.length_c   1.000
_cell.angle_alpha   90.00
_cell.angle_beta   90.00
_cell.angle_gamma   90.00
#
_symmetry.space_group_name_H-M   'P 1'
#
loop_
_entity.id
_entity.type
_entity.pdbx_description
1 polymer ?
#
loop_
_entity_poly.entity_id
_entity_poly.type
_entity_poly.pdbx_seq_one_letter_code
_entity_poly.pdbx_strand_id
1 'polypeptide(L)'
;MRKVFTALLMLAAVGLSGCGYNKLQATDEQINAAWSEVLNQYQRRADLVPNLVNVVKGYAAHEQEVLENVTNARARVGGIQATPELLNDEQAFARFQAAQGELTSAISRLLVVAENYP
;
A
#
# COMPACT_ATOMS: atom_id res chain seq x y z
N MET A 1 -13.14 -2.70 -58.17
CA MET A 1 -12.41 -3.81 -57.52
C MET A 1 -11.29 -3.30 -56.61
N ARG A 2 -10.16 -2.76 -57.12
CA ARG A 2 -9.05 -2.25 -56.26
C ARG A 2 -9.48 -1.22 -55.21
N LYS A 3 -10.27 -0.21 -55.57
CA LYS A 3 -10.74 0.85 -54.63
C LYS A 3 -11.65 0.34 -53.51
N VAL A 4 -12.44 -0.70 -53.78
CA VAL A 4 -13.31 -1.35 -52.79
C VAL A 4 -12.47 -2.16 -51.81
N PHE A 5 -11.43 -2.83 -52.31
CA PHE A 5 -10.50 -3.60 -51.50
C PHE A 5 -9.70 -2.70 -50.56
N THR A 6 -9.19 -1.56 -51.02
CA THR A 6 -8.51 -0.59 -50.15
C THR A 6 -9.42 0.02 -49.09
N ALA A 7 -10.68 0.30 -49.43
CA ALA A 7 -11.66 0.82 -48.45
C ALA A 7 -11.97 -0.22 -47.35
N LEU A 8 -12.13 -1.49 -47.72
CA LEU A 8 -12.31 -2.60 -46.76
C LEU A 8 -11.08 -2.77 -45.85
N LEU A 9 -9.88 -2.61 -46.40
CA LEU A 9 -8.63 -2.73 -45.64
C LEU A 9 -8.46 -1.60 -44.61
N MET A 10 -8.82 -0.35 -44.98
CA MET A 10 -8.85 0.75 -44.02
C MET A 10 -9.91 0.54 -42.93
N LEU A 11 -11.10 0.05 -43.28
CA LEU A 11 -12.16 -0.21 -42.31
C LEU A 11 -11.76 -1.32 -41.32
N ALA A 12 -11.10 -2.37 -41.80
CA ALA A 12 -10.56 -3.44 -40.96
C ALA A 12 -9.45 -2.92 -40.03
N ALA A 13 -8.55 -2.08 -40.52
CA ALA A 13 -7.48 -1.48 -39.72
C ALA A 13 -8.01 -0.60 -38.57
N VAL A 14 -9.10 0.14 -38.81
CA VAL A 14 -9.79 0.94 -37.78
C VAL A 14 -10.56 0.05 -36.79
N GLY A 15 -11.10 -1.09 -37.23
CA GLY A 15 -11.78 -2.05 -36.35
C GLY A 15 -10.85 -2.79 -35.37
N LEU A 16 -9.57 -2.94 -35.72
CA LEU A 16 -8.57 -3.68 -34.92
C LEU A 16 -7.97 -2.86 -33.77
N SER A 17 -7.97 -1.53 -33.84
CA SER A 17 -7.30 -0.66 -32.83
C SER A 17 -8.05 -0.57 -31.50
N GLY A 18 -9.32 -1.00 -31.42
CA GLY A 18 -10.13 -0.92 -30.20
C GLY A 18 -10.04 -2.14 -29.26
N CYS A 19 -9.62 -3.31 -29.73
CA CYS A 19 -9.79 -4.58 -28.98
C CYS A 19 -8.73 -4.83 -27.89
N GLY A 20 -7.68 -4.00 -27.79
CA GLY A 20 -6.62 -4.15 -26.78
C GLY A 20 -6.53 -2.99 -25.78
N TYR A 21 -6.69 -1.75 -26.27
CA TYR A 21 -6.50 -0.54 -25.45
C TYR A 21 -7.47 -0.47 -24.26
N ASN A 22 -8.75 -0.75 -24.49
CA ASN A 22 -9.76 -0.75 -23.42
C ASN A 22 -9.48 -1.80 -22.35
N LYS A 23 -8.92 -2.95 -22.74
CA LYS A 23 -8.56 -4.00 -21.79
C LYS A 23 -7.33 -3.59 -20.96
N LEU A 24 -6.34 -2.95 -21.57
CA LEU A 24 -5.17 -2.44 -20.86
C LEU A 24 -5.57 -1.35 -19.86
N GLN A 25 -6.36 -0.36 -20.30
CA GLN A 25 -6.87 0.68 -19.40
C GLN A 25 -7.69 0.07 -18.25
N ALA A 26 -8.60 -0.85 -18.54
CA ALA A 26 -9.40 -1.50 -17.50
C ALA A 26 -8.53 -2.29 -16.50
N THR A 27 -7.42 -2.87 -16.94
CA THR A 27 -6.49 -3.59 -16.06
C THR A 27 -5.69 -2.61 -15.20
N ASP A 28 -5.26 -1.47 -15.76
CA ASP A 28 -4.54 -0.42 -15.03
C ASP A 28 -5.41 0.17 -13.90
N GLU A 29 -6.67 0.50 -14.20
CA GLU A 29 -7.62 0.98 -13.18
C GLU A 29 -7.88 -0.08 -12.09
N GLN A 30 -7.92 -1.37 -12.44
CA GLN A 30 -8.06 -2.45 -11.46
C GLN A 30 -6.83 -2.55 -10.54
N ILE A 31 -5.62 -2.37 -11.07
CA ILE A 31 -4.39 -2.34 -10.28
C ILE A 31 -4.41 -1.14 -9.32
N ASN A 32 -4.76 0.05 -9.81
CA ASN A 32 -4.85 1.26 -8.99
C ASN A 32 -5.89 1.13 -7.87
N ALA A 33 -7.05 0.54 -8.18
CA ALA A 33 -8.10 0.29 -7.20
C ALA A 33 -7.66 -0.72 -6.13
N ALA A 34 -7.06 -1.84 -6.55
CA ALA A 34 -6.56 -2.86 -5.62
C ALA A 34 -5.44 -2.32 -4.73
N TRP A 35 -4.54 -1.51 -5.30
CA TRP A 35 -3.48 -0.87 -4.53
C TRP A 35 -4.02 0.14 -3.52
N SER A 36 -5.01 0.94 -3.91
CA SER A 36 -5.69 1.86 -2.99
C SER A 36 -6.32 1.13 -1.80
N GLU A 37 -6.88 -0.06 -2.00
CA GLU A 37 -7.40 -0.87 -0.90
C GLU A 37 -6.28 -1.35 0.04
N VAL A 38 -5.13 -1.78 -0.49
CA VAL A 38 -3.96 -2.13 0.33
C VAL A 38 -3.50 -0.94 1.16
N LEU A 39 -3.45 0.25 0.56
CA LEU A 39 -3.09 1.49 1.25
C LEU A 39 -4.08 1.83 2.37
N ASN A 40 -5.39 1.66 2.14
CA ASN A 40 -6.41 1.87 3.17
C ASN A 40 -6.18 0.98 4.39
N GLN A 41 -5.82 -0.30 4.18
CA GLN A 41 -5.54 -1.22 5.28
C GLN A 41 -4.28 -0.82 6.06
N TYR A 42 -3.21 -0.41 5.36
CA TYR A 42 -2.00 0.08 6.02
C TYR A 42 -2.23 1.39 6.79
N GLN A 43 -3.02 2.30 6.22
CA GLN A 43 -3.41 3.54 6.88
C GLN A 43 -4.20 3.25 8.16
N ARG A 44 -5.24 2.42 8.08
CA ARG A 44 -6.04 2.00 9.24
C ARG A 44 -5.19 1.35 10.33
N ARG A 45 -4.23 0.50 9.95
CA ARG A 45 -3.27 -0.09 10.90
C ARG A 45 -2.48 1.00 11.62
N ALA A 46 -1.91 1.96 10.89
CA ALA A 46 -1.16 3.07 11.49
C ALA A 46 -2.04 3.95 12.39
N ASP A 47 -3.30 4.19 12.02
CA ASP A 47 -4.25 4.99 12.80
C ASP A 47 -4.70 4.32 14.11
N LEU A 48 -4.65 2.99 14.18
CA LEU A 48 -4.95 2.25 15.40
C LEU A 48 -3.76 2.19 16.39
N VAL A 49 -2.53 2.43 15.93
CA VAL A 49 -1.32 2.34 16.78
C VAL A 49 -1.39 3.25 18.01
N PRO A 50 -1.79 4.54 17.93
CA PRO A 50 -1.88 5.40 19.12
C PRO A 50 -2.85 4.85 20.17
N ASN A 51 -3.99 4.29 19.74
CA ASN A 51 -4.95 3.66 20.66
C ASN A 51 -4.35 2.42 21.33
N LEU A 52 -3.66 1.57 20.57
CA LEU A 52 -2.95 0.41 21.09
C LEU A 52 -1.88 0.81 22.13
N VAL A 53 -1.05 1.81 21.81
CA VAL A 53 -0.02 2.35 22.71
C VAL A 53 -0.64 2.88 23.99
N ASN A 54 -1.75 3.63 23.91
CA ASN A 54 -2.43 4.16 25.09
C ASN A 54 -2.98 3.06 26.00
N VAL A 55 -3.55 1.99 25.43
CA VAL A 55 -4.05 0.84 26.20
C VAL A 55 -2.91 0.13 26.93
N VAL A 56 -1.82 -0.20 26.22
CA VAL A 56 -0.67 -0.88 26.83
C VAL A 56 0.03 0.00 27.87
N LYS A 57 0.17 1.31 27.60
CA LYS A 57 0.77 2.27 28.54
C LYS A 57 0.02 2.33 29.88
N GLY A 58 -1.29 2.04 29.90
CA GLY A 58 -2.07 1.97 31.13
C GLY A 58 -1.60 0.87 32.10
N TYR A 59 -1.02 -0.21 31.58
CA TYR A 59 -0.57 -1.37 32.36
C TYR A 59 0.96 -1.49 32.44
N ALA A 60 1.67 -1.05 31.40
CA ALA A 60 3.12 -1.19 31.24
C ALA A 60 3.83 0.17 31.09
N ALA A 61 3.49 1.14 31.95
CA ALA A 61 4.02 2.51 31.86
C ALA A 61 5.56 2.62 31.98
N HIS A 62 6.21 1.62 32.57
CA HIS A 62 7.66 1.56 32.71
C HIS A 62 8.39 1.13 31.41
N GLU A 63 7.67 0.59 30.43
CA GLU A 63 8.20 0.09 29.16
C GLU A 63 8.35 1.20 28.11
N GLN A 64 8.98 2.31 28.52
CA GLN A 64 9.09 3.54 27.72
C GLN A 64 9.79 3.28 26.39
N GLU A 65 10.91 2.56 26.40
CA GLU A 65 11.67 2.24 25.19
C GLU A 65 10.82 1.49 24.16
N VAL A 66 10.01 0.53 24.59
CA VAL A 66 9.14 -0.25 23.69
C VAL A 66 8.03 0.61 23.12
N LEU A 67 7.37 1.44 23.95
CA LEU A 67 6.31 2.35 23.52
C LEU A 67 6.82 3.44 22.56
N GLU A 68 8.01 3.98 22.82
CA GLU A 68 8.69 4.94 21.94
C GLU A 68 9.06 4.30 20.60
N ASN A 69 9.60 3.07 20.64
CA ASN A 69 9.96 2.32 19.43
C ASN A 69 8.74 2.11 18.51
N VAL A 70 7.58 1.78 19.07
CA VAL A 70 6.33 1.64 18.30
C VAL A 70 5.87 2.98 17.73
N THR A 71 5.94 4.04 18.52
CA THR A 71 5.56 5.40 18.10
C THR A 71 6.47 5.90 16.97
N ASN A 72 7.78 5.68 17.08
CA ASN A 72 8.76 6.04 16.06
C ASN A 72 8.58 5.21 14.78
N ALA A 73 8.31 3.91 14.90
CA ALA A 73 8.03 3.07 13.74
C ALA A 73 6.74 3.51 13.01
N ARG A 74 5.70 3.91 13.76
CA ARG A 74 4.48 4.51 13.17
C ARG A 74 4.79 5.81 12.44
N ALA A 75 5.60 6.69 13.04
CA ALA A 75 6.00 7.95 12.42
C ALA A 75 6.75 7.74 11.09
N ARG A 76 7.62 6.72 11.03
CA ARG A 76 8.32 6.34 9.78
C ARG A 76 7.36 5.89 8.69
N VAL A 77 6.34 5.10 9.03
CA VAL A 77 5.28 4.73 8.06
C VAL A 77 4.52 5.96 7.57
N GLY A 78 4.13 6.86 8.49
CA GLY A 78 3.39 8.08 8.13
C GLY A 78 4.18 9.10 7.32
N GLY A 79 5.52 9.01 7.32
CA GLY A 79 6.40 9.86 6.51
C GLY A 79 6.54 9.44 5.04
N ILE A 80 6.01 8.28 4.65
CA ILE A 80 6.08 7.77 3.28
C ILE A 80 4.80 8.11 2.53
N GLN A 81 4.92 8.88 1.45
CA GLN A 81 3.81 9.17 0.55
C GLN A 81 3.51 7.92 -0.30
N ALA A 82 2.54 7.13 0.13
CA ALA A 82 2.18 5.89 -0.54
C ALA A 82 1.08 6.14 -1.57
N THR A 83 1.44 6.72 -2.71
CA THR A 83 0.53 6.96 -3.84
C THR A 83 0.51 5.75 -4.79
N PRO A 84 -0.39 5.68 -5.78
CA PRO A 84 -0.36 4.63 -6.81
C PRO A 84 0.96 4.57 -7.59
N GLU A 85 1.59 5.70 -7.81
CA GLU A 85 2.87 5.79 -8.54
C GLU A 85 4.03 5.13 -7.78
N LEU A 86 3.88 4.88 -6.47
CA LEU A 86 4.88 4.19 -5.67
C LEU A 86 5.18 2.78 -6.20
N LEU A 87 4.22 2.12 -6.85
CA LEU A 87 4.43 0.81 -7.48
C LEU A 87 5.40 0.86 -8.67
N ASN A 88 5.59 2.03 -9.28
CA ASN A 88 6.47 2.22 -10.43
C ASN A 88 7.91 2.58 -10.03
N ASP A 89 8.17 2.81 -8.74
CA ASP A 89 9.49 3.09 -8.19
C ASP A 89 9.89 1.98 -7.21
N GLU A 90 10.77 1.09 -7.68
CA GLU A 90 11.27 -0.05 -6.89
C GLU A 90 11.93 0.39 -5.58
N GLN A 91 12.68 1.50 -5.58
CA GLN A 91 13.36 1.98 -4.38
C GLN A 91 12.36 2.56 -3.37
N ALA A 92 11.39 3.33 -3.85
CA ALA A 92 10.32 3.85 -3.00
C ALA A 92 9.46 2.71 -2.42
N PHE A 93 9.14 1.70 -3.24
CA PHE A 93 8.40 0.53 -2.79
C PHE A 93 9.18 -0.31 -1.77
N ALA A 94 10.49 -0.48 -1.96
CA ALA A 94 11.34 -1.14 -0.98
C ALA A 94 11.37 -0.40 0.37
N ARG A 95 11.47 0.93 0.36
CA ARG A 95 11.41 1.76 1.58
C ARG A 95 10.06 1.66 2.27
N PHE A 96 8.97 1.69 1.50
CA PHE A 96 7.62 1.48 2.01
C PHE A 96 7.50 0.12 2.73
N GLN A 97 7.91 -0.96 2.08
CA GLN A 97 7.88 -2.31 2.68
C GLN A 97 8.75 -2.41 3.93
N ALA A 98 9.95 -1.83 3.92
CA ALA A 98 10.85 -1.81 5.07
C ALA A 98 10.18 -1.11 6.28
N ALA A 99 9.60 0.07 6.08
CA ALA A 99 8.89 0.79 7.14
C ALA A 99 7.70 0.00 7.69
N GLN A 100 6.92 -0.66 6.83
CA GLN A 100 5.82 -1.53 7.26
C GLN A 100 6.31 -2.72 8.10
N GLY A 101 7.44 -3.33 7.70
CA GLY A 101 8.09 -4.42 8.41
C GLY A 101 8.61 -3.99 9.78
N GLU A 102 9.23 -2.81 9.87
CA GLU A 102 9.69 -2.24 11.15
C GLU A 102 8.53 -2.01 12.12
N LEU A 103 7.41 -1.45 11.64
CA LEU A 103 6.21 -1.30 12.46
C LEU A 103 5.68 -2.65 12.93
N THR A 104 5.76 -3.70 12.10
CA THR A 104 5.31 -5.05 12.49
C THR A 104 6.20 -5.58 13.60
N SER A 105 7.52 -5.47 13.42
CA SER A 105 8.51 -5.89 14.41
C SER A 105 8.35 -5.16 15.75
N ALA A 106 8.08 -3.85 15.72
CA ALA A 106 7.83 -3.07 16.93
C ALA A 106 6.55 -3.50 17.66
N ILE A 107 5.45 -3.74 16.93
CA ILE A 107 4.20 -4.25 17.50
C ILE A 107 4.39 -5.66 18.08
N SER A 108 5.16 -6.54 17.43
CA SER A 108 5.47 -7.87 17.98
C SER A 108 6.21 -7.80 19.32
N ARG A 109 7.16 -6.86 19.48
CA ARG A 109 7.81 -6.62 20.78
C ARG A 109 6.83 -6.09 21.83
N LEU A 110 5.93 -5.19 21.44
CA LEU A 110 4.88 -4.67 22.32
C LEU A 110 3.94 -5.79 22.82
N LEU A 111 3.64 -6.78 21.98
CA LEU A 111 2.83 -7.94 22.37
C LEU A 111 3.50 -8.76 23.48
N VAL A 112 4.81 -9.03 23.35
CA VAL A 112 5.59 -9.73 24.38
C VAL A 112 5.59 -8.94 25.70
N VAL A 113 5.69 -7.61 25.63
CA VAL A 113 5.53 -6.77 26.80
C VAL A 113 4.14 -6.96 27.41
N ALA A 114 3.07 -6.84 26.63
CA ALA A 114 1.71 -6.99 27.13
C ALA A 114 1.47 -8.35 27.83
N GLU A 115 2.10 -9.43 27.37
CA GLU A 115 2.03 -10.75 28.02
C GLU A 115 2.67 -10.79 29.42
N ASN A 116 3.66 -9.93 29.69
CA ASN A 116 4.29 -9.82 31.02
C ASN A 116 3.46 -8.98 32.02
N TYR A 117 2.41 -8.30 31.55
CA TYR A 117 1.51 -7.45 32.34
C TYR A 117 0.04 -7.92 32.19
N PRO A 118 -0.32 -9.07 32.81
CA PRO A 118 -1.66 -9.66 32.71
C PRO A 118 -2.78 -8.84 33.37
#